data_AF-A0A0K0M6Q2-F1
#
_entry.id   AF-A0A0K0M6Q2-F1
#
_cell.length_a   1.000
_cell.length_b   1.000
_cell.length_c   1.000
_cell.angle_alpha   90.00
_cell.angle_beta   90.00
_cell.angle_gamma   90.00
#
_symmetry.space_group_name_H-M   'P 1'
#
loop_
_entity.id
_entity.type
_entity.pdbx_description
1 polymer ?
#
loop_
_entity_poly.entity_id
_entity_poly.type
_entity_poly.pdbx_seq_one_letter_code
_entity_poly.pdbx_strand_id
1 'polypeptide(L)'
;KVANIDVEMYRRDNKVALKVNGMQVPTTSLPYEHPTAPIKIKNNNNGLSLFAPRYGLYEVHFDQQTWKIKIVDWMKGKTCGICGKADGEIGQEFQTPNRHLSKNAVSFAHSWVLP
;
A
#
# COMPACT_ATOMS: atom_id res chain seq x y z
N LYS A 1 4.42 -1.29 -6.99
CA LYS A 1 5.90 -1.39 -6.87
C LYS A 1 6.39 -1.19 -5.44
N VAL A 2 7.30 -2.05 -4.98
CA VAL A 2 8.09 -1.91 -3.75
C VAL A 2 9.55 -2.01 -4.18
N ALA A 3 10.31 -0.92 -4.06
CA ALA A 3 11.60 -0.76 -4.75
C ALA A 3 11.48 -1.05 -6.26
N ASN A 4 12.26 -1.99 -6.79
CA ASN A 4 12.24 -2.42 -8.19
C ASN A 4 11.30 -3.61 -8.46
N ILE A 5 10.55 -4.08 -7.46
CA ILE A 5 9.67 -5.25 -7.56
C ILE A 5 8.25 -4.77 -7.78
N ASP A 6 7.60 -5.26 -8.82
CA ASP A 6 6.19 -5.02 -9.03
C ASP A 6 5.35 -6.09 -8.34
N VAL A 7 4.42 -5.64 -7.50
CA VAL A 7 3.51 -6.52 -6.76
C VAL A 7 2.10 -6.03 -7.03
N GLU A 8 1.29 -6.89 -7.63
CA GLU A 8 -0.11 -6.62 -7.91
C GLU A 8 -0.96 -7.57 -7.07
N MET A 9 -1.77 -7.00 -6.18
CA MET A 9 -2.83 -7.71 -5.46
C MET A 9 -4.15 -7.22 -6.04
N TYR A 10 -4.95 -8.12 -6.61
CA TYR A 10 -6.17 -7.75 -7.32
C TYR A 10 -7.26 -8.78 -7.11
N ARG A 11 -8.52 -8.37 -7.33
CA ARG A 11 -9.68 -9.25 -7.17
C ARG A 11 -9.87 -10.09 -8.43
N ARG A 12 -10.11 -11.39 -8.23
CA ARG A 12 -10.47 -12.35 -9.28
C ARG A 12 -11.40 -13.40 -8.68
N ASP A 13 -12.59 -13.56 -9.24
CA ASP A 13 -13.57 -14.60 -8.85
C ASP A 13 -13.86 -14.64 -7.34
N ASN A 14 -14.15 -13.49 -6.73
CA ASN A 14 -14.34 -13.34 -5.28
C ASN A 14 -13.16 -13.87 -4.43
N LYS A 15 -11.94 -13.81 -4.96
CA LYS A 15 -10.69 -14.08 -4.25
C LYS A 15 -9.67 -13.00 -4.56
N VAL A 16 -8.65 -12.88 -3.72
CA VAL A 16 -7.49 -12.04 -4.01
C VAL A 16 -6.45 -12.88 -4.74
N ALA A 17 -6.03 -12.42 -5.91
CA ALA A 17 -4.95 -12.99 -6.70
C ALA A 17 -3.68 -12.13 -6.56
N LEU A 18 -2.53 -12.77 -6.78
CA LEU A 18 -1.21 -12.15 -6.67
C LEU A 18 -0.46 -12.30 -7.99
N LYS A 19 0.13 -11.21 -8.48
CA LYS A 19 1.23 -11.24 -9.44
C LYS A 19 2.45 -10.56 -8.86
N VAL A 20 3.63 -11.12 -9.16
CA VAL A 20 4.92 -10.50 -8.85
C VAL A 20 5.73 -10.42 -10.13
N ASN A 21 6.16 -9.21 -10.50
CA ASN A 21 6.84 -8.91 -11.76
C ASN A 21 6.11 -9.48 -12.99
N GLY A 22 4.78 -9.32 -13.03
CA GLY A 22 3.91 -9.82 -14.10
C GLY A 22 3.60 -11.32 -14.05
N MET A 23 4.31 -12.12 -13.25
CA MET A 23 4.08 -13.55 -13.12
C MET A 23 3.01 -13.84 -12.06
N GLN A 24 2.04 -14.69 -12.39
CA GLN A 24 1.00 -15.08 -11.45
C GLN A 24 1.57 -16.01 -10.38
N VAL A 25 1.30 -15.70 -9.11
CA VAL A 25 1.72 -16.50 -7.95
C VAL A 25 0.51 -17.30 -7.46
N PRO A 26 0.51 -18.63 -7.57
CA PRO A 26 -0.58 -19.47 -7.07
C PRO A 26 -0.75 -19.30 -5.56
N THR A 27 -1.98 -19.31 -5.06
CA THR A 27 -2.24 -19.21 -3.61
C THR A 27 -1.65 -20.39 -2.82
N THR A 28 -1.43 -21.53 -3.47
CA THR A 28 -0.74 -22.71 -2.92
C THR A 28 0.75 -22.50 -2.69
N SER A 29 1.34 -21.47 -3.32
CA SER A 29 2.76 -21.10 -3.15
C SER A 29 2.98 -20.00 -2.09
N LEU A 30 1.93 -19.67 -1.33
CA LEU A 30 2.04 -18.74 -0.19
C LEU A 30 2.45 -19.49 1.10
N PRO A 31 3.27 -18.88 1.97
CA PRO A 31 3.78 -17.51 1.88
C PRO A 31 4.86 -17.34 0.81
N TYR A 32 4.72 -16.29 0.00
CA TYR A 32 5.72 -15.91 -0.98
C TYR A 32 6.83 -15.11 -0.30
N GLU A 33 8.08 -15.50 -0.52
CA GLU A 33 9.27 -14.76 -0.10
C GLU A 33 10.08 -14.40 -1.35
N HIS A 34 10.38 -13.11 -1.52
CA HIS A 34 11.13 -12.68 -2.71
C HIS A 34 12.59 -13.11 -2.58
N PRO A 35 13.20 -13.72 -3.62
CA PRO A 35 14.52 -14.34 -3.51
C PRO A 35 15.67 -13.36 -3.21
N THR A 36 15.53 -12.11 -3.66
CA THR A 36 16.59 -11.09 -3.54
C THR A 36 16.20 -9.88 -2.70
N ALA A 37 14.99 -9.85 -2.15
CA ALA A 37 14.47 -8.69 -1.43
C ALA A 37 13.72 -9.08 -0.16
N PRO A 38 13.73 -8.23 0.87
CA PRO A 38 13.06 -8.46 2.15
C PRO A 38 11.53 -8.23 2.04
N ILE A 39 10.88 -8.95 1.11
CA ILE A 39 9.44 -8.88 0.87
C ILE A 39 8.85 -10.26 1.14
N LYS A 40 7.82 -10.29 2.00
CA LYS A 40 7.04 -11.48 2.31
C LYS A 40 5.57 -11.21 2.09
N ILE A 41 4.86 -12.12 1.43
CA ILE A 41 3.43 -12.01 1.17
C ILE A 41 2.77 -13.27 1.71
N LYS A 42 1.71 -13.11 2.51
CA LYS A 42 0.99 -14.23 3.14
C LYS A 42 -0.51 -14.07 3.01
N ASN A 43 -1.23 -15.18 3.12
CA ASN A 43 -2.67 -15.16 3.33
C ASN A 43 -2.99 -14.51 4.69
N ASN A 44 -4.02 -13.67 4.70
CA ASN A 44 -4.56 -13.08 5.92
C ASN A 44 -6.07 -12.95 5.79
N ASN A 45 -6.83 -13.74 6.56
CA ASN A 45 -8.29 -13.83 6.45
C ASN A 45 -8.73 -14.09 4.99
N ASN A 46 -9.53 -13.18 4.42
CA ASN A 46 -10.06 -13.26 3.05
C ASN A 46 -9.20 -12.48 2.03
N GLY A 47 -7.97 -12.13 2.39
CA GLY A 47 -7.08 -11.31 1.57
C GLY A 47 -5.61 -11.70 1.70
N LEU A 48 -4.75 -10.78 1.29
CA LEU A 48 -3.30 -10.91 1.34
C LEU A 48 -2.70 -9.79 2.20
N SER A 49 -1.63 -10.12 2.91
CA SER A 49 -0.79 -9.13 3.58
C SER A 49 0.64 -9.22 3.04
N LEU A 50 1.15 -8.08 2.56
CA LEU A 50 2.55 -7.87 2.17
C LEU A 50 3.31 -7.19 3.31
N PHE A 51 4.49 -7.71 3.62
CA PHE A 51 5.42 -7.19 4.62
C PHE A 51 6.71 -6.80 3.91
N ALA A 52 7.11 -5.54 4.08
CA ALA A 52 8.31 -4.97 3.47
C ALA A 52 8.95 -3.91 4.39
N PRO A 53 9.26 -4.25 5.67
CA PRO A 53 9.62 -3.27 6.69
C PRO A 53 10.93 -2.53 6.37
N ARG A 54 11.87 -3.17 5.67
CA ARG A 54 13.10 -2.51 5.17
C ARG A 54 12.82 -1.40 4.16
N TYR A 55 11.63 -1.39 3.56
CA TYR A 55 11.16 -0.36 2.62
C TYR A 55 10.10 0.57 3.23
N GLY A 56 9.92 0.55 4.55
CA GLY A 56 8.99 1.46 5.23
C GLY A 56 7.56 0.91 5.39
N LEU A 57 7.24 -0.22 4.75
CA LEU A 57 5.91 -0.83 4.77
C LEU A 57 5.88 -1.96 5.79
N TYR A 58 5.29 -1.70 6.96
CA TYR A 58 5.11 -2.73 7.98
C TYR A 58 4.13 -3.81 7.49
N GLU A 59 2.96 -3.38 7.00
CA GLU A 59 1.95 -4.28 6.43
C GLU A 59 1.11 -3.55 5.39
N VAL A 60 0.98 -4.13 4.19
CA VAL A 60 -0.04 -3.75 3.21
C VAL A 60 -1.05 -4.88 3.13
N HIS A 61 -2.24 -4.66 3.66
CA HIS A 61 -3.33 -5.61 3.65
C HIS A 61 -4.35 -5.25 2.57
N PHE A 62 -4.74 -6.23 1.76
CA PHE A 62 -5.75 -6.07 0.72
C PHE A 62 -6.71 -7.27 0.72
N ASP A 63 -8.00 -6.97 0.84
CA ASP A 63 -9.07 -7.94 0.74
C ASP A 63 -10.20 -7.45 -0.21
N GLN A 64 -11.36 -8.10 -0.15
CA GLN A 64 -12.50 -7.76 -1.00
C GLN A 64 -13.23 -6.46 -0.62
N GLN A 65 -12.92 -5.85 0.51
CA GLN A 65 -13.62 -4.67 1.02
C GLN A 65 -12.67 -3.53 1.36
N THR A 66 -11.49 -3.84 1.86
CA THR A 66 -10.56 -2.92 2.48
C THR A 66 -9.15 -3.05 1.92
N TRP A 67 -8.50 -1.90 1.89
CA TRP A 67 -7.07 -1.73 1.70
C TRP A 67 -6.54 -1.01 2.93
N LYS A 68 -5.49 -1.53 3.55
CA LYS A 68 -4.90 -0.93 4.75
C LYS A 68 -3.39 -0.95 4.63
N ILE A 69 -2.77 0.19 4.89
CA ILE A 69 -1.32 0.35 4.88
C ILE A 69 -0.89 0.72 6.29
N LYS A 70 -0.03 -0.09 6.88
CA LYS A 70 0.69 0.22 8.11
C LYS A 70 2.14 0.46 7.74
N ILE A 71 2.68 1.57 8.22
CA ILE A 71 4.08 1.93 8.04
C ILE A 71 4.86 1.61 9.31
N VAL A 72 6.18 1.50 9.17
CA VAL A 72 7.10 1.41 10.30
C VAL A 72 7.33 2.79 10.94
N ASP A 73 7.71 2.82 12.22
CA ASP A 73 7.80 4.08 12.99
C ASP A 73 8.74 5.12 12.39
N TRP A 74 9.85 4.70 11.77
CA TRP A 74 10.81 5.63 11.17
C TRP A 74 10.30 6.32 9.90
N MET A 75 9.13 5.92 9.38
CA MET A 75 8.41 6.59 8.29
C MET A 75 7.42 7.65 8.78
N LYS A 76 7.24 7.83 10.10
CA LYS A 76 6.40 8.87 10.68
C LYS A 76 6.79 10.25 10.13
N GLY A 77 5.82 11.00 9.61
CA GLY A 77 6.03 12.32 9.00
C GLY A 77 6.73 12.32 7.63
N LYS A 78 7.07 11.16 7.07
CA LYS A 78 7.79 11.03 5.79
C LYS A 78 6.90 10.53 4.64
N THR A 79 5.65 10.20 4.92
CA THR A 79 4.72 9.79 3.86
C THR A 79 4.14 10.99 3.14
N CYS A 80 3.68 10.76 1.92
CA CYS A 80 2.91 11.71 1.14
C CYS A 80 1.89 10.94 0.31
N GLY A 81 0.72 11.52 0.09
CA GLY A 81 -0.35 10.86 -0.64
C GLY A 81 -1.70 11.12 0.01
N ILE A 82 -2.72 10.43 -0.51
CA ILE A 82 -4.10 10.53 0.00
C ILE A 82 -4.24 10.01 1.45
N CYS A 83 -3.30 9.20 1.94
CA CYS A 83 -3.23 8.75 3.33
C CYS A 83 -2.49 9.75 4.27
N GLY A 84 -2.04 10.90 3.76
CA GLY A 84 -1.37 11.94 4.54
C GLY A 84 0.09 11.64 4.88
N LYS A 85 0.62 12.35 5.89
CA LYS A 85 2.03 12.33 6.30
C LYS A 85 2.36 11.37 7.44
N ALA A 86 1.33 10.84 8.10
CA ALA A 86 1.48 10.00 9.28
C ALA A 86 2.35 10.65 10.37
N ASP A 87 2.25 11.97 10.60
CA ASP A 87 2.92 12.71 11.67
C ASP A 87 2.07 12.84 12.95
N GLY A 88 0.78 12.51 12.87
CA GLY A 88 -0.19 12.68 13.95
C GLY A 88 -0.87 14.04 13.96
N GLU A 89 -0.57 14.90 12.98
CA GLU A 89 -1.28 16.15 12.75
C GLU A 89 -2.59 15.88 12.00
N ILE A 90 -3.70 16.39 12.51
CA ILE A 90 -5.06 16.20 11.95
C ILE A 90 -5.65 17.49 11.38
N GLY A 91 -5.08 18.66 11.70
CA GLY A 91 -5.60 19.95 11.26
C GLY A 91 -5.26 20.31 9.81
N GLN A 92 -4.30 19.61 9.18
CA GLN A 92 -3.82 19.89 7.82
C GLN A 92 -3.91 18.67 6.88
N GLU A 93 -4.90 17.81 7.09
CA GLU A 93 -5.05 16.55 6.33
C GLU A 93 -5.26 16.75 4.82
N PHE A 94 -5.81 17.90 4.41
CA PHE A 94 -6.09 18.22 3.01
C PHE A 94 -4.94 18.94 2.30
N GLN A 95 -3.71 18.76 2.75
CA GLN A 95 -2.54 19.32 2.08
C GLN A 95 -2.22 18.58 0.78
N THR A 96 -2.36 19.26 -0.35
CA THR A 96 -2.12 18.74 -1.70
C THR A 96 -0.62 18.59 -2.01
N PRO A 97 -0.23 17.95 -3.13
CA PRO A 97 1.19 17.76 -3.49
C PRO A 97 1.99 19.06 -3.60
N ASN A 98 1.35 20.16 -4.03
CA ASN A 98 1.97 21.49 -4.11
C ASN A 98 1.95 22.26 -2.77
N ARG A 99 1.67 21.58 -1.65
CA ARG A 99 1.60 22.10 -0.27
C ARG A 99 0.44 23.06 0.01
N HIS A 100 -0.49 23.22 -0.93
CA HIS A 100 -1.70 24.00 -0.71
C HIS A 100 -2.68 23.24 0.20
N LEU A 101 -3.39 23.94 1.08
CA LEU A 101 -4.44 23.33 1.89
C LEU A 101 -5.77 23.42 1.16
N SER A 102 -6.28 22.29 0.67
CA SER A 102 -7.59 22.23 0.02
C SER A 102 -8.72 22.46 1.03
N LYS A 103 -9.79 23.12 0.57
CA LYS A 103 -10.97 23.42 1.39
C LYS A 103 -11.89 22.22 1.63
N ASN A 104 -11.76 21.17 0.81
CA ASN A 104 -12.61 19.99 0.90
C ASN A 104 -11.89 18.72 0.42
N ALA A 105 -12.44 17.57 0.82
CA ALA A 105 -11.89 16.24 0.53
C ALA A 105 -11.88 15.89 -0.97
N VAL A 106 -12.88 16.34 -1.73
CA VAL A 106 -12.99 16.04 -3.17
C VAL A 106 -11.85 16.70 -3.93
N SER A 107 -11.66 18.01 -3.77
CA SER A 107 -10.56 18.75 -4.37
C SER A 107 -9.19 18.23 -3.91
N PHE A 108 -9.07 17.80 -2.65
CA PHE A 108 -7.87 17.14 -2.16
C PHE A 108 -7.60 15.83 -2.91
N ALA A 109 -8.57 14.92 -3.00
CA ALA A 109 -8.42 13.64 -3.68
C ALA A 109 -8.07 13.81 -5.17
N HIS A 110 -8.72 14.75 -5.86
CA HIS A 110 -8.42 15.07 -7.26
C HIS A 110 -6.98 15.56 -7.46
N SER A 111 -6.38 16.24 -6.49
CA SER A 111 -4.99 16.71 -6.59
C SER A 111 -3.94 15.60 -6.59
N TRP A 112 -4.31 14.37 -6.19
CA TRP A 112 -3.43 13.19 -6.14
C TRP A 112 -3.64 12.22 -7.30
N VAL A 113 -4.51 12.53 -8.26
CA VAL A 113 -4.69 11.72 -9.47
C VAL A 113 -3.43 11.83 -10.32
N LEU A 114 -2.84 10.69 -10.66
CA LEU A 114 -1.73 10.61 -11.62
C LEU A 114 -2.32 10.67 -13.04
N PRO A 115 -1.71 11.43 -13.97
CA PRO A 115 -2.12 11.47 -15.38
C PRO A 115 -1.88 10.13 -16.10
#